data_AF-A0A957NA75-F1
#
_entry.id   AF-A0A957NA75-F1
#
_cell.length_a   1.000
_cell.length_b   1.000
_cell.length_c   1.000
_cell.angle_alpha   90.00
_cell.angle_beta   90.00
_cell.angle_gamma   90.00
#
_symmetry.space_group_name_H-M   'P 1'
#
loop_
_entity.id
_entity.type
_entity.pdbx_description
1 polymer ?
#
loop_
_entity_poly.entity_id
_entity_poly.type
_entity_poly.pdbx_seq_one_letter_code
_entity_poly.pdbx_strand_id
1 'polypeptide(L)'
;DVLMAAAARYRGDFLETVVLDEYPELDEWAAAVRVEMEIAAVRVLSTLVARGLETGPAEAVRPYAAQLADLAPYDDNAAELNVRTLAGTGEVAAALLYFQQYRRRLQEDMSLEVTSPSLLRLVEQISRPGVAPEILARPAAGVPVAKKPEAALAASPSPARIIGRERERARLEELLNQGARLI
;
A
#
# COMPACT_ATOMS: atom_id res chain seq x y z
N ASP A 1 2.65 10.18 14.68
CA ASP A 1 2.76 10.40 13.23
C ASP A 1 1.46 9.98 12.56
N VAL A 2 0.84 10.83 11.73
CA VAL A 2 -0.49 10.61 11.15
C VAL A 2 -0.49 9.46 10.13
N LEU A 3 0.61 9.27 9.40
CA LEU A 3 0.73 8.23 8.38
C LEU A 3 0.76 6.82 8.98
N MET A 4 1.55 6.62 10.06
CA MET A 4 1.57 5.34 10.78
C MET A 4 0.20 5.00 11.38
N ALA A 5 -0.51 5.99 11.93
CA ALA A 5 -1.85 5.80 12.46
C ALA A 5 -2.87 5.46 11.37
N ALA A 6 -2.73 6.01 10.17
CA ALA A 6 -3.57 5.67 9.03
C ALA A 6 -3.27 4.25 8.51
N ALA A 7 -2.00 3.88 8.34
CA ALA A 7 -1.59 2.54 7.92
C ALA A 7 -2.11 1.45 8.87
N ALA A 8 -2.06 1.68 10.19
CA ALA A 8 -2.56 0.74 11.20
C ALA A 8 -4.10 0.53 11.18
N ARG A 9 -4.85 1.38 10.46
CA ARG A 9 -6.31 1.20 10.31
C ARG A 9 -6.68 0.25 9.18
N TYR A 10 -5.81 0.06 8.19
CA TYR A 10 -6.04 -0.88 7.11
C TYR A 10 -5.54 -2.27 7.55
N ARG A 11 -6.46 -3.19 7.81
CA ARG A 11 -6.17 -4.51 8.42
C ARG A 11 -6.67 -5.70 7.60
N GLY A 12 -7.01 -5.47 6.33
CA GLY A 12 -7.68 -6.43 5.47
C GLY A 12 -8.86 -5.81 4.76
N ASP A 13 -9.62 -6.65 4.07
CA ASP A 13 -10.69 -6.17 3.20
C ASP A 13 -11.88 -5.65 4.01
N PHE A 14 -12.42 -4.52 3.55
CA PHE A 14 -13.60 -3.94 4.16
C PHE A 14 -14.78 -4.91 4.07
N LEU A 15 -15.41 -5.24 5.20
CA LEU A 15 -16.52 -6.19 5.26
C LEU A 15 -16.21 -7.57 4.64
N GLU A 16 -14.96 -8.05 4.70
CA GLU A 16 -14.56 -9.35 4.13
C GLU A 16 -15.49 -10.51 4.58
N THR A 17 -15.93 -10.48 5.83
CA THR A 17 -16.71 -11.56 6.44
C THR A 17 -18.22 -11.33 6.44
N VAL A 18 -18.70 -10.18 5.96
CA VAL A 18 -20.13 -9.85 5.99
C VAL A 18 -20.74 -10.21 4.65
N VAL A 19 -21.67 -11.16 4.66
CA VAL A 19 -22.41 -11.61 3.49
C VAL A 19 -23.90 -11.56 3.83
N LEU A 20 -24.65 -10.77 3.06
CA LEU A 20 -26.11 -10.66 3.22
C LEU A 20 -26.78 -11.06 1.90
N ASP A 21 -27.11 -12.36 1.77
CA ASP A 21 -27.68 -12.94 0.54
C ASP A 21 -28.97 -12.23 0.06
N GLU A 22 -29.70 -11.58 0.97
CA GLU A 22 -30.93 -10.84 0.65
C GLU A 22 -30.67 -9.45 0.03
N TYR A 23 -29.42 -8.98 0.01
CA TYR A 23 -29.05 -7.62 -0.43
C TYR A 23 -27.83 -7.62 -1.38
N PRO A 24 -27.96 -8.09 -2.62
CA PRO A 24 -26.87 -8.08 -3.60
C PRO A 24 -26.27 -6.69 -3.88
N GLU A 25 -27.07 -5.62 -3.73
CA GLU A 25 -26.59 -4.25 -3.89
C GLU A 25 -25.57 -3.84 -2.82
N LEU A 26 -25.61 -4.49 -1.65
CA LEU A 26 -24.60 -4.30 -0.61
C LEU A 26 -23.24 -4.82 -1.05
N ASP A 27 -23.20 -5.98 -1.71
CA ASP A 27 -21.96 -6.59 -2.19
C ASP A 27 -21.32 -5.73 -3.30
N GLU A 28 -22.12 -5.20 -4.22
CA GLU A 28 -21.64 -4.29 -5.27
C GLU A 28 -21.08 -2.99 -4.67
N TRP A 29 -21.80 -2.39 -3.72
CA TRP A 29 -21.31 -1.22 -3.00
C TRP A 29 -20.03 -1.52 -2.19
N ALA A 30 -19.99 -2.63 -1.46
CA ALA A 30 -18.84 -3.02 -0.66
C ALA A 30 -17.61 -3.26 -1.54
N ALA A 31 -17.78 -3.88 -2.71
CA ALA A 31 -16.72 -4.05 -3.70
C ALA A 31 -16.14 -2.70 -4.16
N ALA A 32 -16.98 -1.72 -4.47
CA ALA A 32 -16.53 -0.38 -4.84
C ALA A 32 -15.75 0.29 -3.69
N VAL A 33 -16.24 0.18 -2.45
CA VAL A 33 -15.55 0.73 -1.27
C VAL A 33 -14.21 0.04 -1.01
N ARG A 34 -14.11 -1.28 -1.20
CA ARG A 34 -12.84 -2.03 -1.07
C ARG A 34 -11.77 -1.47 -2.02
N VAL A 35 -12.13 -1.25 -3.28
CA VAL A 35 -11.23 -0.65 -4.28
C VAL A 35 -10.75 0.74 -3.83
N GLU A 36 -11.66 1.60 -3.36
CA GLU A 36 -11.29 2.93 -2.85
C GLU A 36 -10.34 2.86 -1.66
N MET A 37 -10.59 1.93 -0.72
CA MET A 37 -9.75 1.75 0.47
C MET A 37 -8.36 1.21 0.12
N GLU A 38 -8.28 0.26 -0.81
CA GLU A 38 -7.02 -0.30 -1.30
C GLU A 38 -6.16 0.80 -1.95
N ILE A 39 -6.73 1.60 -2.85
CA ILE A 39 -6.04 2.74 -3.48
C ILE A 39 -5.53 3.73 -2.40
N ALA A 40 -6.34 4.01 -1.38
CA ALA A 40 -5.93 4.88 -0.29
C ALA A 40 -4.79 4.28 0.55
N ALA A 41 -4.85 2.98 0.84
CA ALA A 41 -3.83 2.25 1.59
C ALA A 41 -2.50 2.22 0.84
N VAL A 42 -2.50 1.87 -0.46
CA VAL A 42 -1.30 1.92 -1.33
C VAL A 42 -0.64 3.29 -1.28
N ARG A 43 -1.42 4.37 -1.38
CA ARG A 43 -0.89 5.75 -1.31
C ARG A 43 -0.27 6.09 0.04
N VAL A 44 -0.94 5.72 1.14
CA VAL A 44 -0.44 5.99 2.51
C VAL A 44 0.85 5.21 2.76
N LEU A 45 0.88 3.93 2.43
CA LEU A 45 2.04 3.06 2.60
C LEU A 45 3.21 3.53 1.74
N SER A 46 2.97 3.85 0.46
CA SER A 46 4.01 4.39 -0.43
C SER A 46 4.64 5.66 0.15
N THR A 47 3.81 6.58 0.65
CA THR A 47 4.28 7.84 1.26
C THR A 47 5.05 7.59 2.55
N LEU A 48 4.57 6.67 3.40
CA LEU A 48 5.20 6.32 4.67
C LEU A 48 6.58 5.70 4.44
N VAL A 49 6.68 4.73 3.54
CA VAL A 49 7.94 4.04 3.22
C VAL A 49 8.93 5.01 2.59
N ALA A 50 8.52 5.78 1.58
CA ALA A 50 9.39 6.75 0.92
C ALA A 50 9.97 7.78 1.92
N ARG A 51 9.13 8.37 2.78
CA ARG A 51 9.57 9.35 3.78
C ARG A 51 10.45 8.72 4.86
N GLY A 52 10.13 7.52 5.31
CA GLY A 52 10.94 6.83 6.31
C GLY A 52 12.33 6.47 5.77
N LEU A 53 12.42 6.05 4.52
CA LEU A 53 13.71 5.81 3.84
C LEU A 53 14.55 7.09 3.65
N GLU A 54 13.92 8.26 3.54
CA GLU A 54 14.62 9.54 3.44
C GLU A 54 15.18 10.03 4.78
N THR A 55 14.49 9.74 5.88
CA THR A 55 14.69 10.44 7.17
C THR A 55 15.11 9.53 8.33
N GLY A 56 15.08 8.20 8.15
CA GLY A 56 15.32 7.25 9.22
C GLY A 56 15.87 5.90 8.76
N PRO A 57 16.05 4.96 9.70
CA PRO A 57 16.56 3.62 9.39
C PRO A 57 15.52 2.82 8.58
N ALA A 58 16.00 2.07 7.58
CA ALA A 58 15.16 1.27 6.70
C ALA A 58 14.34 0.21 7.47
N GLU A 59 14.87 -0.28 8.59
CA GLU A 59 14.23 -1.24 9.48
C GLU A 59 12.87 -0.76 9.98
N ALA A 60 12.73 0.56 10.22
CA ALA A 60 11.48 1.13 10.73
C ALA A 60 10.33 1.07 9.71
N VAL A 61 10.65 1.00 8.41
CA VAL A 61 9.63 0.96 7.34
C VAL A 61 9.49 -0.38 6.65
N ARG A 62 10.35 -1.35 6.97
CA ARG A 62 10.29 -2.72 6.44
C ARG A 62 8.90 -3.37 6.47
N PRO A 63 8.14 -3.39 7.59
CA PRO A 63 6.83 -4.04 7.60
C PRO A 63 5.84 -3.35 6.64
N TYR A 64 5.92 -2.03 6.51
CA TYR A 64 5.06 -1.25 5.61
C TYR A 64 5.44 -1.44 4.14
N ALA A 65 6.73 -1.60 3.84
CA ALA A 65 7.22 -1.88 2.49
C ALA A 65 6.78 -3.27 2.01
N ALA A 66 6.83 -4.27 2.89
CA ALA A 66 6.30 -5.61 2.60
C ALA A 66 4.78 -5.56 2.36
N GLN A 67 4.02 -4.91 3.25
CA GLN A 67 2.58 -4.75 3.09
C GLN A 67 2.21 -4.03 1.80
N LEU A 68 2.96 -3.00 1.40
CA LEU A 68 2.77 -2.29 0.14
C LEU A 68 2.99 -3.21 -1.07
N ALA A 69 4.04 -4.03 -1.04
CA ALA A 69 4.37 -4.97 -2.11
C ALA A 69 3.33 -6.10 -2.26
N ASP A 70 2.69 -6.50 -1.15
CA ASP A 70 1.60 -7.48 -1.19
C ASP A 70 0.31 -6.86 -1.73
N LEU A 71 0.03 -5.60 -1.39
CA LEU A 71 -1.17 -4.87 -1.84
C LEU A 71 -1.09 -4.43 -3.30
N ALA A 72 0.12 -4.10 -3.79
CA ALA A 72 0.34 -3.66 -5.16
C ALA A 72 1.37 -4.58 -5.87
N PRO A 73 1.04 -5.87 -6.09
CA PRO A 73 2.00 -6.89 -6.51
C PRO A 73 2.55 -6.75 -7.94
N TYR A 74 1.98 -5.84 -8.73
CA TYR A 74 2.34 -5.53 -10.11
C TYR A 74 2.77 -4.06 -10.32
N ASP A 75 2.95 -3.31 -9.23
CA ASP A 75 3.36 -1.90 -9.27
C ASP A 75 4.88 -1.78 -9.11
N ASP A 76 5.55 -1.24 -10.14
CA ASP A 76 7.01 -1.09 -10.17
C ASP A 76 7.53 -0.18 -9.04
N ASN A 77 6.74 0.82 -8.61
CA ASN A 77 7.12 1.71 -7.53
C ASN A 77 6.98 1.03 -6.15
N ALA A 78 5.94 0.21 -5.95
CA ALA A 78 5.84 -0.65 -4.76
C ALA A 78 7.02 -1.63 -4.68
N ALA A 79 7.36 -2.25 -5.81
CA ALA A 79 8.52 -3.14 -5.91
C ALA A 79 9.84 -2.39 -5.63
N GLU A 80 10.03 -1.19 -6.17
CA GLU A 80 11.21 -0.37 -5.89
C GLU A 80 11.36 -0.02 -4.41
N LEU A 81 10.29 0.43 -3.76
CA LEU A 81 10.33 0.75 -2.34
C LEU A 81 10.67 -0.47 -1.48
N ASN A 82 10.17 -1.66 -1.83
CA ASN A 82 10.51 -2.88 -1.11
C ASN A 82 11.96 -3.33 -1.33
N VAL A 83 12.44 -3.33 -2.58
CA VAL A 83 13.85 -3.63 -2.91
C VAL A 83 14.79 -2.67 -2.16
N ARG A 84 14.46 -1.38 -2.18
CA ARG A 84 15.22 -0.33 -1.51
C ARG A 84 15.28 -0.54 0.00
N THR A 85 14.14 -0.88 0.59
CA THR A 85 14.04 -1.13 2.03
C THR A 85 14.87 -2.35 2.44
N LEU A 86 14.73 -3.48 1.73
CA LEU A 86 15.52 -4.69 2.00
C LEU A 86 17.02 -4.44 1.86
N ALA A 87 17.45 -3.78 0.78
CA ALA A 87 18.85 -3.41 0.59
C ALA A 87 19.36 -2.45 1.67
N GLY A 88 18.52 -1.50 2.09
CA GLY A 88 18.81 -0.55 3.17
C GLY A 88 19.02 -1.23 4.53
N THR A 89 18.33 -2.34 4.80
CA THR A 89 18.52 -3.18 6.00
C THR A 89 19.74 -4.11 5.92
N GLY A 90 20.53 -4.04 4.83
CA GLY A 90 21.66 -4.93 4.58
C GLY A 90 21.28 -6.30 3.99
N GLU A 91 20.00 -6.57 3.77
CA GLU A 91 19.48 -7.83 3.22
C GLU A 91 19.50 -7.84 1.67
N VAL A 92 20.66 -7.54 1.08
CA VAL A 92 20.82 -7.41 -0.38
C VAL A 92 20.41 -8.70 -1.13
N ALA A 93 20.75 -9.87 -0.59
CA ALA A 93 20.35 -11.15 -1.18
C ALA A 93 18.81 -11.31 -1.21
N ALA A 94 18.12 -10.88 -0.17
CA ALA A 94 16.66 -10.90 -0.12
C ALA A 94 16.05 -9.90 -1.11
N ALA A 95 16.63 -8.71 -1.24
CA ALA A 95 16.21 -7.69 -2.21
C ALA A 95 16.29 -8.21 -3.66
N LEU A 96 17.40 -8.87 -4.02
CA LEU A 96 17.60 -9.45 -5.34
C LEU A 96 16.66 -10.63 -5.61
N LEU A 97 16.46 -11.51 -4.61
CA LEU A 97 15.52 -12.62 -4.72
C LEU A 97 14.09 -12.12 -4.93
N TYR A 98 13.66 -11.13 -4.14
CA TYR A 98 12.35 -10.49 -4.29
C TYR A 98 12.16 -9.90 -5.70
N PHE A 99 13.15 -9.17 -6.22
CA PHE A 99 13.05 -8.59 -7.57
C PHE A 99 12.90 -9.67 -8.67
N GLN A 100 13.62 -10.80 -8.55
CA GLN A 100 13.48 -11.90 -9.50
C GLN A 100 12.07 -12.52 -9.45
N GLN A 101 11.49 -12.66 -8.25
CA GLN A 101 10.11 -13.14 -8.08
C GLN A 101 9.10 -12.15 -8.66
N TYR A 102 9.28 -10.85 -8.41
CA TYR A 102 8.45 -9.79 -8.97
C TYR A 102 8.45 -9.80 -10.50
N ARG A 103 9.64 -9.86 -11.12
CA ARG A 103 9.78 -9.98 -12.59
C ARG A 103 9.08 -11.21 -13.15
N ARG A 104 9.23 -12.34 -12.47
CA ARG A 104 8.57 -13.59 -12.89
C ARG A 104 7.05 -13.44 -12.84
N ARG A 105 6.52 -12.90 -11.74
CA ARG A 105 5.09 -12.66 -11.54
C ARG A 105 4.51 -11.74 -12.63
N LEU A 106 5.17 -10.62 -12.93
CA LEU A 106 4.76 -9.73 -14.02
C LEU A 106 4.67 -10.47 -15.36
N GLN A 107 5.64 -11.34 -15.64
CA GLN A 107 5.65 -12.04 -16.91
C GLN A 107 4.64 -13.20 -16.97
N GLU A 108 4.52 -13.98 -15.91
CA GLU A 108 3.61 -15.13 -15.86
C GLU A 108 2.14 -14.69 -15.84
N ASP A 109 1.81 -13.67 -15.05
CA ASP A 109 0.41 -13.26 -14.83
C ASP A 109 -0.05 -12.20 -15.84
N MET A 110 0.83 -11.28 -16.22
CA MET A 110 0.48 -10.11 -17.05
C MET A 110 1.16 -10.10 -18.43
N SER A 111 2.11 -11.01 -18.70
CA SER A 111 2.95 -10.95 -19.90
C SER A 111 3.65 -9.59 -20.09
N LEU A 112 4.01 -8.94 -18.98
CA LEU A 112 4.70 -7.66 -18.94
C LEU A 112 6.12 -7.81 -18.40
N GLU A 113 6.98 -6.86 -18.77
CA GLU A 113 8.30 -6.69 -18.18
C GLU A 113 8.33 -5.47 -17.25
N VAL A 114 9.37 -5.39 -16.41
CA VAL A 114 9.62 -4.22 -15.56
C VAL A 114 9.94 -3.01 -16.44
N THR A 115 9.16 -1.95 -16.27
CA THR A 115 9.28 -0.73 -17.09
C THR A 115 10.02 0.40 -16.38
N SER A 116 10.06 0.36 -15.04
CA SER A 116 10.68 1.41 -14.22
C SER A 116 12.21 1.45 -14.37
N PRO A 117 12.78 2.53 -14.95
CA PRO A 117 14.23 2.66 -15.09
C PRO A 117 14.95 2.90 -13.75
N SER A 118 14.23 3.38 -12.73
CA SER A 118 14.79 3.58 -11.38
C SER A 118 14.92 2.25 -10.63
N LEU A 119 13.92 1.37 -10.73
CA LEU A 119 13.98 0.02 -10.18
C LEU A 119 15.11 -0.79 -10.82
N LEU A 120 15.24 -0.76 -12.15
CA LEU A 120 16.31 -1.47 -12.87
C LEU A 120 17.70 -0.98 -12.44
N ARG A 121 17.91 0.33 -12.34
CA ARG A 121 19.17 0.91 -11.83
C ARG A 121 19.45 0.52 -10.39
N LEU A 122 18.43 0.54 -9.53
CA LEU A 122 18.59 0.14 -8.14
C LEU A 122 19.09 -1.31 -8.04
N VAL A 123 18.46 -2.22 -8.79
CA VAL A 123 18.86 -3.64 -8.82
C VAL A 123 20.30 -3.79 -9.33
N GLU A 124 20.67 -3.05 -10.37
CA GLU A 124 22.04 -3.04 -10.87
C GLU A 124 23.03 -2.55 -9.80
N GLN A 125 22.69 -1.48 -9.08
CA GLN A 125 23.54 -0.91 -8.02
C GLN A 125 23.75 -1.90 -6.87
N ILE A 126 22.68 -2.52 -6.36
CA ILE A 126 22.77 -3.46 -5.23
C ILE A 126 23.45 -4.79 -5.62
N SER A 127 23.49 -5.11 -6.92
CA SER A 127 24.19 -6.30 -7.43
C SER A 127 25.72 -6.12 -7.43
N ARG A 128 26.22 -4.87 -7.34
CA ARG A 128 27.66 -4.60 -7.32
C ARG A 128 28.21 -4.78 -5.90
N PRO A 129 29.34 -5.50 -5.71
CA PRO A 129 29.96 -5.62 -4.41
C PRO A 129 30.48 -4.27 -3.90
N GLY A 130 30.31 -4.01 -2.59
CA GLY A 130 30.91 -2.86 -1.91
C GLY A 130 30.06 -1.60 -1.78
N VAL A 131 28.75 -1.65 -2.07
CA VAL A 131 27.85 -0.50 -1.84
C VAL A 131 27.30 -0.53 -0.41
N ALA A 132 27.44 0.59 0.32
CA ALA A 132 26.95 0.71 1.69
C ALA A 132 25.41 0.71 1.76
N PRO A 133 24.78 0.00 2.72
CA PRO A 133 23.32 -0.10 2.85
C PRO A 133 22.61 1.25 2.95
N GLU A 134 23.21 2.22 3.65
CA GLU A 134 22.65 3.56 3.86
C GLU A 134 22.50 4.35 2.55
N ILE A 135 23.38 4.12 1.57
CA ILE A 135 23.32 4.74 0.24
C ILE A 135 22.19 4.11 -0.57
N LEU A 136 21.96 2.81 -0.38
CA LEU A 136 20.93 2.05 -1.08
C LEU A 136 19.53 2.44 -0.58
N ALA A 137 19.38 2.68 0.72
CA ALA A 137 18.13 3.10 1.35
C ALA A 137 17.58 4.41 0.79
N ARG A 138 18.44 5.35 0.37
CA ARG A 138 18.00 6.69 -0.01
C ARG A 138 17.53 6.75 -1.47
N PRO A 139 16.32 7.28 -1.76
CA PRO A 139 15.91 7.48 -3.15
C PRO A 139 16.89 8.43 -3.87
N ALA A 140 17.19 8.12 -5.14
CA ALA A 140 18.04 8.98 -5.95
C ALA A 140 17.32 10.32 -6.16
N ALA A 141 17.92 11.42 -5.69
CA ALA A 141 17.38 12.76 -5.90
C ALA A 141 17.28 13.04 -7.41
N GLY A 142 16.06 13.13 -7.93
CA GLY A 142 15.80 13.54 -9.31
C GLY A 142 14.97 12.57 -10.13
N VAL A 143 13.69 12.45 -9.79
CA VAL A 143 12.62 12.35 -10.78
C VAL A 143 11.51 13.28 -10.28
N PRO A 144 10.99 14.20 -11.10
CA PRO A 144 9.81 14.94 -10.70
C PRO A 144 8.73 13.90 -10.47
N VAL A 145 8.31 13.74 -9.21
CA VAL A 145 7.01 13.14 -8.89
C VAL A 145 6.05 13.84 -9.84
N ALA A 146 5.52 13.08 -10.80
CA ALA A 146 4.55 13.61 -11.75
C ALA A 146 3.57 14.42 -10.93
N LYS A 147 3.44 15.71 -11.28
CA LYS A 147 2.54 16.63 -10.57
C LYS A 147 1.23 15.88 -10.37
N LYS A 148 0.89 15.73 -9.09
CA LYS A 148 -0.44 15.38 -8.58
C LYS A 148 -1.49 15.76 -9.63
N PRO A 149 -2.32 14.85 -10.16
CA PRO A 149 -3.63 15.29 -10.58
C PRO A 149 -4.33 15.77 -9.31
N GLU A 150 -4.11 17.04 -9.00
CA GLU A 150 -4.84 17.79 -7.98
C GLU A 150 -6.23 18.17 -8.50
N ALA A 151 -6.54 17.79 -9.73
CA ALA A 151 -7.87 17.85 -10.30
C ALA A 151 -8.50 16.45 -10.28
N ALA A 152 -9.70 16.40 -9.69
CA ALA A 152 -10.57 15.24 -9.53
C ALA A 152 -10.24 14.28 -8.37
N LEU A 153 -10.14 14.85 -7.15
CA LEU A 153 -11.06 14.33 -6.12
C LEU A 153 -12.47 14.58 -6.70
N ALA A 154 -12.97 13.67 -7.55
CA ALA A 154 -14.41 13.44 -7.52
C ALA A 154 -14.68 13.23 -6.05
N ALA A 155 -15.43 14.16 -5.45
CA ALA A 155 -15.77 14.13 -4.05
C ALA A 155 -16.03 12.68 -3.70
N SER A 156 -15.26 12.09 -2.77
CA SER A 156 -15.72 10.88 -2.10
C SER A 156 -17.19 11.16 -1.84
N PRO A 157 -18.13 10.37 -2.39
CA PRO A 157 -19.54 10.69 -2.26
C PRO A 157 -19.72 10.90 -0.77
N SER A 158 -20.01 12.13 -0.36
CA SER A 158 -20.24 12.40 1.06
C SER A 158 -21.30 11.38 1.41
N PRO A 159 -21.03 10.45 2.34
CA PRO A 159 -21.91 9.32 2.57
C PRO A 159 -23.29 9.92 2.71
N ALA A 160 -24.19 9.54 1.80
CA ALA A 160 -25.48 10.20 1.67
C ALA A 160 -26.02 10.37 3.08
N ARG A 161 -26.21 11.63 3.51
CA ARG A 161 -26.51 11.90 4.92
C ARG A 161 -27.76 11.13 5.26
N ILE A 162 -27.63 10.05 6.02
CA ILE A 162 -28.77 9.20 6.38
C ILE A 162 -29.52 9.95 7.48
N ILE A 163 -30.57 10.66 7.10
CA ILE A 163 -31.42 11.43 8.01
C ILE A 163 -32.43 10.47 8.65
N GLY A 164 -32.60 10.52 9.97
CA GLY A 164 -33.63 9.73 10.67
C GLY A 164 -33.19 8.33 11.12
N ARG A 165 -31.89 8.02 11.05
CA ARG A 165 -31.30 6.74 11.55
C ARG A 165 -30.41 6.95 12.77
N GLU A 166 -30.63 8.02 13.54
CA GLU A 166 -29.83 8.36 14.71
C GLU A 166 -29.91 7.27 15.79
N ARG A 167 -31.05 6.58 15.91
CA ARG A 167 -31.24 5.46 16.85
C ARG A 167 -30.47 4.21 16.42
N GLU A 168 -30.56 3.82 15.17
CA GLU A 168 -29.84 2.68 14.62
C GLU A 168 -28.33 2.92 14.67
N ARG A 169 -27.90 4.14 14.36
CA ARG A 169 -26.50 4.53 14.48
C ARG A 169 -25.99 4.45 15.91
N ALA A 170 -26.73 4.99 16.89
CA ALA A 170 -26.35 4.89 18.30
C ALA A 170 -26.25 3.43 18.77
N ARG A 171 -27.18 2.57 18.30
CA ARG A 171 -27.17 1.14 18.59
C ARG A 171 -25.96 0.43 17.99
N LEU A 172 -25.58 0.76 16.75
CA LEU A 172 -24.39 0.20 16.10
C LEU A 172 -23.10 0.67 16.80
N GLU A 173 -23.01 1.95 17.17
CA GLU A 173 -21.86 2.49 17.91
C GLU A 173 -21.70 1.79 19.27
N GLU A 174 -22.80 1.54 19.98
CA GLU A 174 -22.79 0.78 21.24
C GLU A 174 -22.33 -0.68 21.05
N LEU A 175 -22.87 -1.37 20.05
CA LEU A 175 -22.49 -2.76 19.74
C LEU A 175 -21.00 -2.87 19.37
N LEU A 176 -20.49 -1.96 18.53
CA LEU A 176 -19.08 -1.94 18.14
C LEU A 176 -18.15 -1.68 19.35
N ASN A 177 -18.54 -0.79 20.26
CA ASN A 177 -17.78 -0.50 21.48
C ASN A 177 -17.77 -1.66 22.48
N GLN A 178 -18.81 -2.50 22.46
CA GLN A 178 -18.90 -3.72 23.26
C GLN A 178 -18.16 -4.92 22.63
N GLY A 179 -17.48 -4.71 21.50
CA GLY A 179 -16.73 -5.76 20.80
C GLY A 179 -17.63 -6.71 20.00
N ALA A 180 -18.91 -6.40 19.83
CA ALA A 180 -19.76 -7.15 18.91
C ALA A 180 -19.24 -6.91 17.49
N ARG A 181 -18.79 -7.99 16.85
CA ARG A 181 -18.48 -8.00 15.42
C ARG A 181 -19.79 -8.24 14.68
N LEU A 182 -20.05 -7.44 13.65
CA LEU A 182 -21.08 -7.77 12.66
C LEU A 182 -20.65 -9.10 12.04
N ILE A 183 -21.35 -10.17 12.43
CA ILE A 183 -21.33 -11.46 11.73
C ILE A 183 -22.34 -11.34 10.60
#